data_AF-A0A1Q5QTP8-F1
#
_entry.id   AF-A0A1Q5QTP8-F1
#
_cell.length_a   1.000
_cell.length_b   1.000
_cell.length_c   1.000
_cell.angle_alpha   90.00
_cell.angle_beta   90.00
_cell.angle_gamma   90.00
#
_symmetry.space_group_name_H-M   'P 1'
#
loop_
_entity.id
_entity.type
_entity.pdbx_description
1 polymer ?
#
loop_
_entity_poly.entity_id
_entity_poly.type
_entity_poly.pdbx_seq_one_letter_code
_entity_poly.pdbx_strand_id
1 'polypeptide(L)'
;LDPTVPRLFIVDGAKALSKAIRRTFGSAAAIQRCQIHKARNIMERLPKEHHAATRRVLRQAWELDDADKAEKLIRNLARRLNQQWPGVAASILEGLDEILTVVRLKLPKELRRSLACTNIAENMMGTIRRVTRNVKRWRDAGMALRWVAAGMIEANKGFRRLKAHKQLSVLHAALQAHHKPVVHVTRAA
;
A
#
# COMPACT_ATOMS: atom_id res chain seq x y z
N LEU A 1 16.37 10.12 4.19
CA LEU A 1 15.32 10.70 3.32
C LEU A 1 14.98 12.07 3.89
N ASP A 2 15.01 13.12 3.08
CA ASP A 2 14.66 14.49 3.52
C ASP A 2 13.16 14.60 3.85
N PRO A 3 12.74 14.82 5.11
CA PRO A 3 11.34 14.88 5.49
C PRO A 3 10.53 16.01 4.86
N THR A 4 11.17 17.05 4.34
CA THR A 4 10.51 18.22 3.74
C THR A 4 9.96 17.94 2.35
N VAL A 5 10.45 16.90 1.68
CA VAL A 5 9.97 16.49 0.37
C VAL A 5 8.73 15.61 0.53
N PRO A 6 7.58 15.98 -0.05
CA PRO A 6 6.36 15.20 0.08
C PRO A 6 6.49 13.87 -0.68
N ARG A 7 6.08 12.77 -0.05
CA ARG A 7 6.20 11.41 -0.57
C ARG A 7 4.92 10.61 -0.38
N LEU A 8 4.68 9.71 -1.32
CA LEU A 8 3.74 8.61 -1.15
C LEU A 8 4.51 7.38 -0.65
N PHE A 9 4.13 6.87 0.52
CA PHE A 9 4.65 5.62 1.05
C PHE A 9 3.69 4.49 0.69
N ILE A 10 4.16 3.44 0.02
CA ILE A 10 3.34 2.27 -0.34
C ILE A 10 3.78 1.09 0.53
N VAL A 11 2.89 0.60 1.38
CA VAL A 11 3.19 -0.43 2.40
C VAL A 11 2.17 -1.55 2.40
N ASP A 12 2.50 -2.71 2.97
CA ASP A 12 1.60 -3.87 3.08
C ASP A 12 0.52 -3.72 4.17
N GLY A 13 0.80 -2.94 5.23
CA GLY A 13 -0.13 -2.64 6.32
C GLY A 13 0.42 -2.81 7.73
N ALA A 14 1.73 -2.81 7.94
CA ALA A 14 2.29 -2.83 9.29
C ALA A 14 1.98 -1.52 10.04
N LYS A 15 1.12 -1.57 11.07
CA LYS A 15 0.73 -0.39 11.89
C LYS A 15 1.94 0.35 12.48
N ALA A 16 2.96 -0.39 12.91
CA ALA A 16 4.21 0.18 13.43
C ALA A 16 4.94 1.00 12.35
N LEU A 17 4.93 0.53 11.10
CA LEU A 17 5.53 1.24 9.98
C LEU A 17 4.75 2.52 9.66
N SER A 18 3.42 2.46 9.60
CA SER A 18 2.60 3.67 9.39
C SER A 18 2.82 4.71 10.50
N LYS A 19 2.97 4.27 11.76
CA LYS A 19 3.32 5.15 12.89
C LYS A 19 4.71 5.76 12.73
N ALA A 20 5.70 4.97 12.36
CA ALA A 20 7.06 5.44 12.14
C ALA A 20 7.13 6.45 10.99
N ILE A 21 6.42 6.20 9.88
CA ILE A 21 6.32 7.14 8.75
C ILE A 21 5.73 8.47 9.22
N ARG A 22 4.58 8.46 9.90
CA ARG A 22 3.96 9.71 10.37
C ARG A 22 4.80 10.46 11.39
N ARG A 23 5.55 9.75 12.24
CA ARG A 23 6.48 10.36 13.20
C ARG A 23 7.64 11.08 12.49
N THR A 24 8.14 10.51 11.41
CA THR A 24 9.33 11.02 10.71
C THR A 24 9.00 12.05 9.62
N PHE A 25 7.88 11.86 8.92
CA PHE A 25 7.50 12.64 7.72
C PHE A 25 6.25 13.52 7.95
N GLY A 26 5.78 13.61 9.19
CA GLY A 26 4.60 14.39 9.57
C GLY A 26 3.29 13.59 9.53
N SER A 27 2.30 14.07 10.28
CA SER A 27 0.98 13.43 10.39
C SER A 27 0.24 13.36 9.04
N ALA A 28 0.50 14.32 8.15
CA ALA A 28 -0.05 14.40 6.80
C ALA A 28 0.71 13.56 5.76
N ALA A 29 1.66 12.70 6.16
CA ALA A 29 2.34 11.80 5.23
C ALA A 29 1.34 10.90 4.50
N ALA A 30 1.37 10.90 3.17
CA ALA A 30 0.50 10.07 2.35
C ALA A 30 0.96 8.61 2.39
N ILE A 31 0.11 7.72 2.89
CA ILE A 31 0.40 6.29 3.02
C ILE A 31 -0.63 5.50 2.24
N GLN A 32 -0.21 4.85 1.16
CA GLN A 32 -1.02 3.88 0.44
C GLN A 32 -0.77 2.47 0.98
N ARG A 33 -1.83 1.79 1.38
CA ARG A 33 -1.76 0.36 1.70
C ARG A 33 -2.01 -0.52 0.49
N CYS A 34 -1.24 -1.58 0.35
CA CYS A 34 -1.34 -2.52 -0.75
C CYS A 34 -2.72 -3.21 -0.77
N GLN A 35 -3.50 -2.95 -1.82
CA GLN A 35 -4.82 -3.52 -2.03
C GLN A 35 -4.77 -5.04 -2.25
N ILE A 36 -3.70 -5.55 -2.86
CA ILE A 36 -3.52 -6.99 -3.10
C ILE A 36 -3.30 -7.75 -1.79
N HIS A 37 -2.40 -7.25 -0.93
CA HIS A 37 -2.21 -7.84 0.40
C HIS A 37 -3.46 -7.72 1.25
N LYS A 38 -4.17 -6.59 1.17
CA LYS A 38 -5.44 -6.45 1.86
C LYS A 38 -6.47 -7.47 1.41
N ALA A 39 -6.65 -7.65 0.10
CA ALA A 39 -7.56 -8.66 -0.44
C ALA A 39 -7.19 -10.06 0.05
N ARG A 40 -5.91 -10.44 -0.02
CA ARG A 40 -5.42 -11.74 0.44
C ARG A 40 -5.76 -11.96 1.92
N ASN A 41 -5.43 -11.00 2.78
CA ASN A 41 -5.69 -11.09 4.22
C ASN A 41 -7.20 -11.24 4.55
N ILE A 42 -8.07 -10.66 3.73
CA ILE A 42 -9.53 -10.82 3.86
C ILE A 42 -9.95 -12.22 3.42
N MET A 43 -9.48 -12.69 2.26
CA MET A 43 -9.85 -14.00 1.71
C MET A 43 -9.39 -15.16 2.59
N GLU A 44 -8.19 -15.08 3.19
CA GLU A 44 -7.64 -16.12 4.06
C GLU A 44 -8.50 -16.40 5.30
N ARG A 45 -9.35 -15.45 5.69
CA ARG A 45 -10.22 -15.53 6.87
C ARG A 45 -11.69 -15.74 6.54
N LEU A 46 -12.00 -15.98 5.27
CA LEU A 46 -13.36 -16.10 4.76
C LEU A 46 -13.56 -17.47 4.10
N PRO A 47 -14.72 -18.12 4.24
CA PRO A 47 -15.03 -19.34 3.49
C PRO A 47 -14.96 -19.11 1.97
N LYS A 48 -14.55 -20.15 1.23
CA LYS A 48 -14.23 -20.05 -0.21
C LYS A 48 -15.44 -19.60 -1.04
N GLU A 49 -16.65 -20.02 -0.66
CA GLU A 49 -17.90 -19.64 -1.31
C GLU A 49 -18.14 -18.12 -1.35
N HIS A 50 -17.65 -17.38 -0.36
CA HIS A 50 -17.81 -15.92 -0.30
C HIS A 50 -16.69 -15.13 -0.98
N HIS A 51 -15.63 -15.80 -1.45
CA HIS A 51 -14.46 -15.12 -2.01
C HIS A 51 -14.82 -14.33 -3.28
N ALA A 52 -15.56 -14.93 -4.20
CA ALA A 52 -15.88 -14.32 -5.48
C ALA A 52 -16.72 -13.04 -5.31
N ALA A 53 -17.77 -13.10 -4.49
CA ALA A 53 -18.62 -11.96 -4.17
C ALA A 53 -17.83 -10.84 -3.47
N THR A 54 -17.00 -11.20 -2.48
CA THR A 54 -16.21 -10.23 -1.72
C THR A 54 -15.16 -9.54 -2.60
N ARG A 55 -14.43 -10.29 -3.44
CA ARG A 55 -13.46 -9.71 -4.39
C ARG A 55 -14.13 -8.76 -5.39
N ARG A 56 -15.34 -9.09 -5.87
CA ARG A 56 -16.08 -8.23 -6.80
C ARG A 56 -16.35 -6.86 -6.18
N VAL A 57 -16.84 -6.83 -4.94
CA VAL A 57 -17.13 -5.57 -4.23
C VAL A 57 -15.85 -4.78 -3.96
N LEU A 58 -14.77 -5.43 -3.50
CA LEU A 58 -13.48 -4.76 -3.28
C LEU A 58 -12.93 -4.16 -4.57
N ARG A 59 -12.95 -4.90 -5.68
CA ARG A 59 -12.52 -4.41 -6.99
C ARG A 59 -13.36 -3.21 -7.44
N GLN A 60 -14.69 -3.31 -7.34
CA GLN A 60 -15.59 -2.22 -7.69
C GLN A 60 -15.24 -0.95 -6.90
N ALA A 61 -15.06 -1.07 -5.58
CA ALA A 61 -14.70 0.07 -4.74
C ALA A 61 -13.36 0.69 -5.15
N TRP A 62 -12.34 -0.11 -5.43
CA TRP A 62 -11.00 0.39 -5.78
C TRP A 62 -10.91 0.98 -7.19
N GLU A 63 -11.83 0.64 -8.09
CA GLU A 63 -11.87 1.19 -9.44
C GLU A 63 -12.59 2.54 -9.52
N LEU A 64 -13.40 2.90 -8.51
CA LEU A 64 -14.06 4.20 -8.44
C LEU A 64 -13.03 5.35 -8.41
N ASP A 65 -13.40 6.48 -9.03
CA ASP A 65 -12.67 7.75 -8.96
C ASP A 65 -13.10 8.62 -7.75
N ASP A 66 -14.12 8.17 -7.02
CA ASP A 66 -14.72 8.85 -5.88
C ASP A 66 -14.42 8.05 -4.61
N ALA A 67 -13.60 8.63 -3.73
CA ALA A 67 -13.15 7.98 -2.51
C ALA A 67 -14.27 7.78 -1.49
N ASP A 68 -15.26 8.67 -1.45
CA ASP A 68 -16.37 8.58 -0.49
C ASP A 68 -17.34 7.47 -0.89
N LYS A 69 -17.60 7.33 -2.20
CA LYS A 69 -18.35 6.18 -2.73
C LYS A 69 -17.61 4.87 -2.52
N ALA A 70 -16.30 4.85 -2.77
CA ALA A 70 -15.46 3.66 -2.52
C ALA A 70 -15.50 3.25 -1.04
N GLU A 71 -15.35 4.20 -0.13
CA GLU A 71 -15.42 3.99 1.30
C GLU A 71 -16.80 3.46 1.73
N LYS A 72 -17.88 4.06 1.23
CA LYS A 72 -19.25 3.60 1.50
C LYS A 72 -19.46 2.15 1.07
N LEU A 73 -18.97 1.75 -0.11
CA LEU A 73 -19.05 0.37 -0.58
C LEU A 73 -18.29 -0.59 0.34
N ILE A 74 -17.07 -0.22 0.76
CA ILE A 74 -16.24 -1.06 1.63
C ILE A 74 -16.86 -1.19 3.04
N ARG A 75 -17.38 -0.10 3.59
CA ARG A 75 -18.09 -0.13 4.89
C ARG A 75 -19.37 -0.97 4.83
N ASN A 76 -20.13 -0.88 3.74
CA ASN A 76 -21.30 -1.72 3.54
C ASN A 76 -20.94 -3.21 3.42
N LEU A 77 -19.82 -3.54 2.77
CA LEU A 77 -19.28 -4.90 2.75
C LEU A 77 -18.93 -5.39 4.16
N ALA A 78 -18.18 -4.59 4.93
CA ALA A 78 -17.83 -4.93 6.31
C ALA A 78 -19.08 -5.16 7.17
N ARG A 79 -20.10 -4.29 7.06
CA ARG A 79 -21.35 -4.43 7.81
C ARG A 79 -22.06 -5.75 7.53
N ARG A 80 -22.15 -6.15 6.25
CA ARG A 80 -22.77 -7.43 5.85
C ARG A 80 -22.03 -8.65 6.39
N LEU A 81 -20.69 -8.60 6.36
CA LEU A 81 -19.86 -9.70 6.85
C LEU A 81 -19.77 -9.74 8.38
N ASN A 82 -20.10 -8.65 9.09
CA ASN A 82 -19.88 -8.53 10.53
C ASN A 82 -20.67 -9.53 11.37
N GLN A 83 -21.87 -9.92 10.93
CA GLN A 83 -22.73 -10.84 11.70
C GLN A 83 -22.10 -12.24 11.83
N GLN A 84 -21.49 -12.74 10.75
CA GLN A 84 -20.91 -14.09 10.73
C GLN A 84 -19.40 -14.09 10.90
N TRP A 85 -18.71 -13.04 10.45
CA TRP A 85 -17.25 -12.93 10.46
C TRP A 85 -16.79 -11.55 10.96
N PRO A 86 -17.01 -11.22 12.26
CA PRO A 86 -16.63 -9.93 12.82
C PRO A 86 -15.14 -9.62 12.67
N GLY A 87 -14.27 -10.63 12.75
CA GLY A 87 -12.82 -10.47 12.52
C GLY A 87 -12.47 -10.10 11.06
N VAL A 88 -13.26 -10.53 10.09
CA VAL A 88 -13.11 -10.13 8.68
C VAL A 88 -13.60 -8.71 8.48
N ALA A 89 -14.73 -8.34 9.08
CA ALA A 89 -15.23 -6.96 9.04
C ALA A 89 -14.24 -5.97 9.67
N ALA A 90 -13.70 -6.29 10.84
CA ALA A 90 -12.65 -5.51 11.49
C ALA A 90 -11.39 -5.41 10.61
N SER A 91 -10.99 -6.52 9.98
CA SER A 91 -9.91 -6.51 9.00
C SER A 91 -10.24 -5.56 7.86
N ILE A 92 -11.40 -5.63 7.22
CA ILE A 92 -11.78 -4.74 6.10
C ILE A 92 -11.66 -3.26 6.47
N LEU A 93 -12.14 -2.88 7.66
CA LEU A 93 -12.17 -1.48 8.13
C LEU A 93 -10.79 -0.98 8.55
N GLU A 94 -9.89 -1.88 8.93
CA GLU A 94 -8.55 -1.52 9.38
C GLU A 94 -7.72 -0.93 8.23
N GLY A 95 -7.20 0.29 8.41
CA GLY A 95 -6.40 1.00 7.41
C GLY A 95 -7.18 1.41 6.16
N LEU A 96 -8.50 1.59 6.26
CA LEU A 96 -9.36 2.01 5.15
C LEU A 96 -8.87 3.31 4.49
N ASP A 97 -8.43 4.26 5.30
CA ASP A 97 -7.89 5.53 4.81
C ASP A 97 -6.63 5.35 3.97
N GLU A 98 -5.74 4.47 4.42
CA GLU A 98 -4.49 4.16 3.73
C GLU A 98 -4.77 3.38 2.44
N ILE A 99 -5.80 2.53 2.41
CA ILE A 99 -6.17 1.73 1.22
C ILE A 99 -6.71 2.62 0.07
N LEU A 100 -7.37 3.72 0.39
CA LEU A 100 -7.99 4.63 -0.57
C LEU A 100 -7.16 5.87 -0.89
N THR A 101 -5.93 5.97 -0.38
CA THR A 101 -5.07 7.16 -0.53
C THR A 101 -4.86 7.56 -1.99
N VAL A 102 -4.55 6.63 -2.89
CA VAL A 102 -4.37 6.94 -4.32
C VAL A 102 -5.65 7.42 -5.02
N VAL A 103 -6.83 7.04 -4.50
CA VAL A 103 -8.13 7.54 -4.98
C VAL A 103 -8.36 8.96 -4.46
N ARG A 104 -8.08 9.21 -3.18
CA ARG A 104 -8.21 10.54 -2.55
C ARG A 104 -7.27 11.59 -3.15
N LEU A 105 -6.08 11.16 -3.56
CA LEU A 105 -5.14 12.00 -4.32
C LEU A 105 -5.61 12.26 -5.77
N LYS A 106 -6.75 11.71 -6.20
CA LYS A 106 -7.33 11.88 -7.54
C LYS A 106 -6.36 11.54 -8.67
N LEU A 107 -5.53 10.51 -8.45
CA LEU A 107 -4.54 10.11 -9.44
C LEU A 107 -5.21 9.44 -10.66
N PRO A 108 -4.64 9.55 -11.87
CA PRO A 108 -5.16 8.87 -13.04
C PRO A 108 -5.23 7.35 -12.85
N LYS A 109 -6.24 6.70 -13.41
CA LYS A 109 -6.53 5.26 -13.24
C LYS A 109 -5.33 4.35 -13.48
N GLU A 110 -4.53 4.62 -14.52
CA GLU A 110 -3.36 3.80 -14.84
C GLU A 110 -2.26 3.91 -13.79
N LEU A 111 -2.02 5.11 -13.28
CA LEU A 111 -1.08 5.34 -12.20
C LEU A 111 -1.58 4.76 -10.88
N ARG A 112 -2.88 4.93 -10.55
CA ARG A 112 -3.52 4.29 -9.39
C ARG A 112 -3.30 2.79 -9.39
N ARG A 113 -3.53 2.11 -10.52
CA ARG A 113 -3.32 0.66 -10.64
C ARG A 113 -1.89 0.24 -10.29
N SER A 114 -0.90 1.07 -10.60
CA SER A 114 0.51 0.79 -10.32
C SER A 114 0.87 1.07 -8.85
N LEU A 115 0.33 2.15 -8.27
CA LEU A 115 0.66 2.61 -6.92
C LEU A 115 -0.20 1.97 -5.82
N ALA A 116 -1.33 1.34 -6.18
CA ALA A 116 -2.23 0.67 -5.24
C ALA A 116 -1.66 -0.64 -4.65
N CYS A 117 -0.52 -1.12 -5.14
CA CYS A 117 0.07 -2.37 -4.68
C CYS A 117 1.60 -2.31 -4.59
N THR A 118 2.18 -3.27 -3.85
CA THR A 118 3.62 -3.42 -3.68
C THR A 118 4.24 -4.41 -4.68
N ASN A 119 3.55 -4.73 -5.78
CA ASN A 119 4.01 -5.74 -6.76
C ASN A 119 5.44 -5.48 -7.27
N ILE A 120 5.83 -4.22 -7.39
CA ILE A 120 7.18 -3.83 -7.83
C ILE A 120 8.24 -4.33 -6.84
N ALA A 121 8.00 -4.15 -5.53
CA ALA A 121 8.86 -4.66 -4.48
C ALA A 121 8.79 -6.19 -4.40
N GLU A 122 7.60 -6.78 -4.54
CA GLU A 122 7.42 -8.24 -4.48
C GLU A 122 8.16 -8.98 -5.60
N ASN A 123 8.29 -8.39 -6.79
CA ASN A 123 9.05 -8.98 -7.89
C ASN A 123 10.54 -9.11 -7.52
N MET A 124 11.14 -8.03 -6.98
CA MET A 124 12.51 -8.06 -6.47
C MET A 124 12.66 -9.10 -5.35
N MET A 125 11.73 -9.14 -4.39
CA MET A 125 11.74 -10.14 -3.32
C MET A 125 11.63 -11.57 -3.85
N GLY A 126 10.88 -11.80 -4.93
CA GLY A 126 10.81 -13.07 -5.63
C GLY A 126 12.15 -13.48 -6.24
N THR A 127 12.89 -12.54 -6.82
CA THR A 127 14.25 -12.80 -7.34
C THR A 127 15.22 -13.11 -6.21
N ILE A 128 15.19 -12.38 -5.10
CA ILE A 128 16.00 -12.69 -3.92
C ILE A 128 15.72 -14.12 -3.46
N ARG A 129 14.44 -14.50 -3.27
CA ARG A 129 14.06 -15.87 -2.89
C ARG A 129 14.55 -16.94 -3.86
N ARG A 130 14.60 -16.63 -5.16
CA ARG A 130 15.13 -17.54 -6.19
C ARG A 130 16.64 -17.71 -6.05
N VAL A 131 17.38 -16.61 -5.91
CA VAL A 131 18.85 -16.61 -5.77
C VAL A 131 19.27 -17.34 -4.48
N THR A 132 18.53 -17.15 -3.39
CA THR A 132 18.88 -17.76 -2.09
C THR A 132 18.30 -19.17 -1.89
N ARG A 133 17.51 -19.71 -2.82
CA ARG A 133 16.77 -20.98 -2.66
C ARG A 133 17.65 -22.17 -2.30
N ASN A 134 18.86 -22.21 -2.84
CA ASN A 134 19.79 -23.33 -2.69
C ASN A 134 20.77 -23.14 -1.53
N VAL A 135 20.74 -21.99 -0.83
CA VAL A 135 21.56 -21.78 0.37
C VAL A 135 20.93 -22.54 1.53
N LYS A 136 21.54 -23.67 1.90
CA LYS A 136 21.04 -24.52 2.99
C LYS A 136 21.71 -24.27 4.34
N ARG A 137 22.92 -23.70 4.34
CA ARG A 137 23.71 -23.44 5.55
C ARG A 137 24.04 -21.96 5.68
N TRP A 138 23.26 -21.26 6.50
CA TRP A 138 23.51 -19.86 6.88
C TRP A 138 24.48 -19.80 8.05
N ARG A 139 25.57 -19.06 7.91
CA ARG A 139 26.63 -18.98 8.94
C ARG A 139 26.40 -17.84 9.92
N ASP A 140 26.04 -16.68 9.39
CA ASP A 140 25.88 -15.44 10.13
C ASP A 140 25.01 -14.44 9.36
N ALA A 141 24.67 -13.33 10.02
CA ALA A 141 23.89 -12.25 9.42
C ALA A 141 24.62 -11.56 8.25
N GLY A 142 25.95 -11.51 8.26
CA GLY A 142 26.76 -10.96 7.17
C GLY A 142 26.63 -11.77 5.89
N MET A 143 26.62 -13.10 5.98
CA MET A 143 26.33 -14.00 4.86
C MET A 143 24.92 -13.77 4.31
N ALA A 144 23.92 -13.61 5.18
CA ALA A 144 22.56 -13.30 4.76
C ALA A 144 22.49 -11.98 3.98
N LEU A 145 23.14 -10.92 4.49
CA LEU A 145 23.20 -9.62 3.82
C LEU A 145 23.85 -9.70 2.43
N ARG A 146 24.98 -10.42 2.30
CA ARG A 146 25.65 -10.60 1.00
C ARG A 146 24.76 -11.32 -0.02
N TRP A 147 24.06 -12.37 0.39
CA TRP A 147 23.13 -13.09 -0.48
C TRP A 147 21.92 -12.26 -0.90
N VAL A 148 21.36 -11.49 0.03
CA VAL A 148 20.26 -10.55 -0.26
C VAL A 148 20.74 -9.48 -1.24
N ALA A 149 21.92 -8.88 -1.02
CA ALA A 149 22.51 -7.90 -1.92
C ALA A 149 22.76 -8.47 -3.32
N ALA A 150 23.31 -9.69 -3.42
CA ALA A 150 23.48 -10.39 -4.69
C ALA A 150 22.13 -10.61 -5.40
N GLY A 151 21.10 -11.00 -4.65
CA GLY A 151 19.74 -11.13 -5.16
C GLY A 151 19.14 -9.81 -5.67
N MET A 152 19.42 -8.69 -5.00
CA MET A 152 19.00 -7.35 -5.44
C MET A 152 19.73 -6.92 -6.72
N ILE A 153 21.04 -7.17 -6.82
CA ILE A 153 21.83 -6.92 -8.04
C ILE A 153 21.28 -7.72 -9.21
N GLU A 154 20.93 -8.99 -9.00
CA GLU A 154 20.32 -9.83 -10.02
C GLU A 154 18.94 -9.32 -10.44
N ALA A 155 18.10 -8.91 -9.48
CA ALA A 155 16.79 -8.34 -9.75
C ALA A 155 16.88 -7.05 -10.60
N ASN A 156 17.87 -6.21 -10.32
CA ASN A 156 18.08 -4.93 -11.00
C ASN A 156 18.22 -5.08 -12.53
N LYS A 157 18.80 -6.20 -13.00
CA LYS A 157 18.95 -6.49 -14.44
C LYS A 157 17.60 -6.56 -15.18
N GLY A 158 16.52 -6.87 -14.47
CA GLY A 158 15.18 -7.00 -15.03
C GLY A 158 14.28 -5.78 -14.83
N PHE A 159 14.79 -4.69 -14.24
CA PHE A 159 13.96 -3.54 -13.92
C PHE A 159 13.44 -2.83 -15.17
N ARG A 160 12.15 -2.48 -15.13
CA ARG A 160 11.46 -1.74 -16.18
C ARG A 160 10.91 -0.46 -15.59
N ARG A 161 10.68 0.54 -16.45
CA ARG A 161 9.98 1.75 -16.02
C ARG A 161 8.61 1.40 -15.44
N LEU A 162 8.21 2.15 -14.42
CA LEU A 162 6.87 2.07 -13.86
C LEU A 162 5.82 2.25 -14.97
N LYS A 163 4.76 1.44 -14.94
CA LYS A 163 3.61 1.67 -15.82
C LYS A 163 3.01 3.04 -15.49
N ALA A 164 2.73 3.82 -16.54
CA ALA A 164 2.32 5.23 -16.41
C ALA A 164 3.36 6.14 -15.72
N HIS A 165 4.67 5.84 -15.80
CA HIS A 165 5.73 6.72 -15.27
C HIS A 165 5.65 8.17 -15.78
N LYS A 166 5.14 8.40 -16.99
CA LYS A 166 4.92 9.74 -17.55
C LYS A 166 3.92 10.58 -16.74
N GLN A 167 3.10 9.95 -15.91
CA GLN A 167 2.10 10.61 -15.04
C GLN A 167 2.64 10.91 -13.63
N LEU A 168 3.93 10.65 -13.33
CA LEU A 168 4.51 10.90 -12.01
C LEU A 168 4.53 12.39 -11.62
N SER A 169 4.53 13.30 -12.59
CA SER A 169 4.36 14.74 -12.34
C SER A 169 2.99 15.05 -11.70
N VAL A 170 1.94 14.32 -12.07
CA VAL A 170 0.59 14.44 -11.48
C VAL A 170 0.61 13.99 -10.02
N LEU A 171 1.31 12.89 -9.72
CA LEU A 171 1.53 12.45 -8.33
C LEU A 171 2.25 13.53 -7.52
N HIS A 172 3.33 14.10 -8.06
CA HIS A 172 4.09 15.14 -7.39
C HIS A 172 3.21 16.36 -7.06
N ALA A 173 2.43 16.86 -8.02
CA ALA A 173 1.50 17.97 -7.80
C ALA A 173 0.43 17.63 -6.74
N ALA A 174 -0.15 16.42 -6.80
CA ALA A 174 -1.14 15.97 -5.82
C ALA A 174 -0.56 15.88 -4.40
N LEU A 175 0.67 15.39 -4.26
CA LEU A 175 1.37 15.32 -2.98
C LEU A 175 1.72 16.69 -2.42
N GLN A 176 2.14 17.65 -3.27
CA GLN A 176 2.37 19.03 -2.83
C GLN A 176 1.08 19.69 -2.34
N ALA A 177 -0.04 19.50 -3.05
CA ALA A 177 -1.34 20.01 -2.62
C ALA A 177 -1.81 19.37 -1.30
N HIS A 178 -1.56 18.07 -1.11
CA HIS A 178 -1.87 17.34 0.12
C HIS A 178 -0.99 17.75 1.31
N HIS A 179 0.27 18.15 1.04
CA HIS A 179 1.25 18.51 2.05
C HIS A 179 1.15 19.96 2.54
N LYS A 180 0.20 20.77 2.02
CA LYS A 180 0.04 22.17 2.46
C LYS A 180 0.02 22.23 4.00
N PRO A 181 0.95 22.97 4.62
CA PRO A 181 1.07 23.00 6.07
C PRO A 181 -0.23 23.54 6.65
N VAL A 182 -0.74 22.88 7.68
CA VAL A 182 -1.69 23.50 8.59
C VAL A 182 -0.96 24.71 9.15
N VAL A 183 -1.34 25.92 8.70
CA VAL A 183 -0.89 27.15 9.32
C VAL A 183 -1.34 27.05 10.76
N HIS A 184 -0.41 26.80 11.68
CA HIS A 184 -0.67 27.03 13.09
C HIS A 184 -0.92 28.52 13.23
N VAL A 185 -2.21 28.90 13.27
CA VAL A 185 -2.61 30.20 13.77
C VAL A 185 -2.21 30.19 15.25
N THR A 186 -1.01 30.69 15.53
CA THR A 186 -0.64 31.08 16.89
C THR A 186 -1.65 32.14 17.32
N ARG A 187 -2.62 31.73 18.14
CA ARG A 187 -3.38 32.68 18.94
C ARG A 187 -2.38 33.32 19.90
N ALA A 188 -2.07 34.58 19.67
CA ALA A 188 -1.43 35.42 20.66
C ALA A 188 -2.41 35.58 21.84
N ALA A 189 -1.93 35.25 23.04
CA ALA A 189 -2.42 35.73 24.33
C ALA A 189 -1.24 35.64 25.30
#